data_AF-A0A3D5FGE6-F1
#
_entry.id   AF-A0A3D5FGE6-F1
#
_cell.length_a   1.000
_cell.length_b   1.000
_cell.length_c   1.000
_cell.angle_alpha   90.00
_cell.angle_beta   90.00
_cell.angle_gamma   90.00
#
_symmetry.space_group_name_H-M   'P 1'
#
loop_
_entity.id
_entity.type
_entity.pdbx_description
1 polymer ?
#
loop_
_entity_poly.entity_id
_entity_poly.type
_entity_poly.pdbx_seq_one_letter_code
_entity_poly.pdbx_strand_id
1 'polypeptide(L)' 'IIDKFTAATTVEEQTAQLQAAQRRLAADMPNGFLFQLAKLGVAQAGLTGMWPSWPAFINDVSAMRWE' A
#
# COMPACT_ATOMS: atom_id res chain seq x y z
N ILE A 1 15.16 0.14 -13.95
CA ILE A 1 14.28 0.92 -13.03
C ILE A 1 14.47 0.39 -11.62
N ILE A 2 14.24 -0.90 -11.36
CA ILE A 2 14.43 -1.51 -10.03
C ILE A 2 15.86 -1.32 -9.49
N ASP A 3 16.91 -1.60 -10.27
CA ASP A 3 18.29 -1.43 -9.77
C ASP A 3 18.60 0.02 -9.35
N LYS A 4 18.10 0.99 -10.10
CA LYS A 4 18.24 2.42 -9.77
C LYS A 4 17.43 2.81 -8.54
N PHE A 5 16.25 2.22 -8.36
CA PHE A 5 15.43 2.42 -7.17
C PHE A 5 16.14 1.87 -5.93
N THR A 6 16.70 0.67 -6.01
CA THR A 6 17.43 0.04 -4.90
C THR A 6 18.73 0.78 -4.55
N ALA A 7 19.40 1.39 -5.53
CA ALA A 7 20.61 2.18 -5.31
C ALA A 7 20.35 3.61 -4.79
N ALA A 8 19.14 4.14 -4.95
CA ALA A 8 18.80 5.51 -4.55
C ALA A 8 18.77 5.66 -3.03
N THR A 9 19.36 6.75 -2.53
CA THR A 9 19.49 7.03 -1.09
C THR A 9 18.57 8.14 -0.60
N THR A 10 17.85 8.81 -1.51
CA THR A 10 16.89 9.87 -1.22
C THR A 10 15.48 9.47 -1.60
N VAL A 11 14.48 10.03 -0.92
CA VAL A 11 13.06 9.78 -1.19
C VAL A 11 12.68 10.33 -2.57
N GLU A 12 13.28 11.45 -2.97
CA GLU A 12 13.05 12.11 -4.25
C GLU A 12 13.49 11.22 -5.42
N GLU A 13 14.69 10.65 -5.34
CA GLU A 13 15.21 9.74 -6.37
C GLU A 13 14.41 8.45 -6.45
N GLN A 14 14.07 7.86 -5.30
CA GLN A 14 13.21 6.67 -5.23
C GLN A 14 11.84 6.94 -5.86
N THR A 15 11.23 8.09 -5.53
CA THR A 15 9.94 8.52 -6.09
C THR A 15 10.02 8.68 -7.60
N ALA A 16 11.09 9.28 -8.12
CA ALA A 16 11.29 9.41 -9.56
C ALA A 16 11.35 8.04 -10.27
N GLN A 17 12.03 7.05 -9.68
CA GLN A 17 12.07 5.69 -10.24
C GLN A 17 10.72 4.98 -10.16
N LEU A 18 9.96 5.13 -9.07
CA LEU A 18 8.60 4.58 -8.96
C LEU A 18 7.64 5.16 -9.99
N GLN A 19 7.67 6.48 -10.20
CA GLN A 19 6.87 7.12 -11.24
C GLN A 19 7.26 6.64 -12.64
N ALA A 20 8.55 6.45 -12.92
CA ALA A 20 9.00 5.86 -14.18
C ALA A 20 8.50 4.42 -14.36
N ALA A 21 8.50 3.61 -13.30
CA ALA A 21 7.94 2.26 -13.33
C ALA A 21 6.44 2.28 -13.66
N GLN A 22 5.67 3.15 -13.00
CA GLN A 22 4.23 3.28 -13.23
C GLN A 22 3.91 3.70 -14.67
N ARG A 23 4.65 4.66 -15.25
CA ARG A 23 4.48 5.05 -16.66
C ARG A 23 4.74 3.89 -17.61
N ARG A 24 5.79 3.10 -17.35
CA ARG A 24 6.10 1.91 -18.16
C ARG A 24 4.99 0.87 -18.08
N LEU A 25 4.47 0.58 -16.89
CA LEU A 25 3.34 -0.34 -16.73
C LEU A 25 2.11 0.14 -17.52
N ALA A 26 1.79 1.43 -17.46
CA ALA A 26 0.66 2.00 -18.19
C ALA A 26 0.82 1.97 -19.71
N ALA A 27 2.06 2.02 -20.23
CA ALA A 27 2.33 1.95 -21.67
C ALA A 27 2.41 0.52 -22.20
N ASP A 28 3.01 -0.40 -21.43
CA ASP A 28 3.39 -1.74 -21.92
C ASP A 28 2.33 -2.81 -21.63
N MET A 29 1.46 -2.62 -20.63
CA MET A 29 0.55 -3.66 -20.16
C MET A 29 -0.89 -3.42 -20.64
N PRO A 30 -1.62 -4.47 -21.08
CA PRO A 30 -3.04 -4.35 -21.44
C PRO A 30 -3.96 -4.16 -20.23
N ASN A 31 -3.43 -4.28 -19.00
CA ASN A 31 -4.20 -4.19 -17.76
C ASN A 31 -4.50 -2.73 -17.40
N GLY A 32 -5.79 -2.38 -17.28
CA GLY A 32 -6.21 -1.09 -16.74
C GLY A 32 -6.31 -1.12 -15.22
N PHE A 33 -5.49 -0.33 -14.52
CA PHE A 33 -5.60 -0.16 -13.07
C PHE A 33 -6.75 0.80 -12.76
N LEU A 34 -7.85 0.29 -12.20
CA LEU A 34 -9.09 1.07 -12.01
C LEU A 34 -9.23 1.67 -10.60
N PHE A 35 -8.92 0.90 -9.56
CA PHE A 35 -9.03 1.34 -8.17
C PHE A 35 -8.15 0.48 -7.26
N GLN A 36 -7.87 0.99 -6.07
CA GLN A 36 -7.34 0.21 -4.95
C GLN A 36 -8.48 -0.09 -3.98
N LEU A 37 -8.59 -1.35 -3.55
CA LEU A 37 -9.67 -1.77 -2.65
C LEU A 37 -9.64 -0.98 -1.35
N ALA A 38 -10.80 -0.46 -0.95
CA ALA A 38 -10.97 0.14 0.36
C ALA A 38 -10.82 -0.93 1.46
N LYS A 39 -10.32 -0.51 2.62
CA LYS A 39 -10.41 -1.33 3.83
C LYS A 39 -11.88 -1.38 4.27
N LEU A 40 -12.54 -2.50 4.03
CA LEU A 40 -13.91 -2.75 4.48
C LEU A 40 -13.89 -3.76 5.63
N GLY A 41 -14.72 -3.53 6.65
CA GLY A 41 -14.82 -4.42 7.78
C GLY A 41 -16.02 -4.09 8.68
N VAL A 42 -16.48 -5.09 9.42
CA VAL A 42 -17.49 -4.96 10.47
C VAL A 42 -16.81 -5.35 11.78
N ALA A 43 -16.94 -4.51 12.80
CA ALA A 43 -16.41 -4.76 14.13
C ALA A 43 -17.52 -4.63 15.17
N GLN A 44 -17.46 -5.46 16.20
CA GLN A 44 -18.36 -5.33 17.34
C GLN A 44 -18.03 -4.07 18.12
N ALA A 45 -19.05 -3.38 18.63
CA ALA A 45 -18.87 -2.24 19.53
C ALA A 45 -18.02 -2.64 20.75
N GLY A 46 -17.09 -1.78 21.14
CA GLY A 46 -16.13 -2.02 22.24
C GLY A 46 -14.81 -2.68 21.81
N LEU A 47 -14.67 -3.12 20.55
CA LEU A 47 -13.37 -3.56 20.03
C LEU A 47 -12.51 -2.35 19.61
N THR A 48 -11.32 -2.23 20.20
CA THR A 48 -10.34 -1.18 19.89
C THR A 48 -9.03 -1.74 19.35
N GLY A 49 -8.19 -0.87 18.78
CA GLY A 49 -6.85 -1.25 18.29
C GLY A 49 -6.80 -1.71 16.84
N MET A 50 -7.93 -1.75 16.13
CA MET A 50 -7.94 -1.95 14.68
C MET A 50 -7.30 -0.76 13.96
N TRP A 51 -6.45 -1.02 12.97
CA TRP A 51 -5.88 0.06 12.16
C TRP A 51 -6.95 0.87 11.40
N PRO A 52 -6.76 2.18 11.21
CA PRO A 52 -7.62 2.97 10.32
C PRO A 52 -7.51 2.56 8.84
N SER A 53 -6.32 2.13 8.40
CA SER A 53 -6.04 1.66 7.04
C SER A 53 -5.24 0.35 7.07
N TRP A 54 -5.21 -0.41 5.97
CA TRP A 54 -4.40 -1.63 5.87
C TRP A 54 -3.05 -1.32 5.22
N PRO A 55 -1.93 -1.26 5.98
CA PRO A 55 -0.59 -1.15 5.39
C PRO A 55 -0.19 -2.44 4.65
N ALA A 56 -0.78 -3.56 5.04
CA ALA A 56 -0.64 -4.87 4.42
C ALA A 56 -1.97 -5.64 4.56
N PHE A 57 -2.17 -6.69 3.76
CA PHE A 57 -3.37 -7.52 3.77
C PHE A 57 -3.42 -8.48 4.97
N ILE A 58 -3.37 -7.92 6.18
CA ILE A 58 -3.38 -8.63 7.47
C ILE A 58 -4.19 -7.84 8.50
N ASN A 59 -4.68 -8.53 9.52
CA ASN A 59 -5.23 -7.92 10.72
C ASN A 59 -4.25 -8.14 11.87
N ASP A 60 -3.68 -7.07 12.40
CA ASP A 60 -2.84 -7.14 13.58
C ASP A 60 -3.70 -7.31 14.83
N VAL A 61 -3.83 -8.54 15.28
CA VAL A 61 -4.60 -8.90 16.47
C VAL A 61 -3.86 -8.56 17.78
N SER A 62 -2.55 -8.32 17.74
CA SER A 62 -1.77 -8.03 18.95
C SER A 62 -2.08 -6.64 19.53
N ALA A 63 -2.48 -5.71 18.67
CA ALA A 63 -2.92 -4.38 19.06
C ALA A 63 -4.40 -4.33 19.48
N MET A 64 -5.18 -5.37 19.18
CA MET A 64 -6.62 -5.39 19.42
C MET A 64 -6.97 -5.77 20.85
N ARG A 65 -7.97 -5.08 21.42
CA ARG A 65 -8.50 -5.39 22.75
C ARG A 65 -9.93 -4.90 22.91
N TRP A 66 -10.63 -5.49 23.86
CA TRP A 66 -11.94 -5.01 24.31
C TRP A 66 -11.76 -3.87 25.31
N GLU A 67 -12.61 -2.86 25.20
CA GLU A 67 -12.84 -1.85 26.26
C GLU A 67 -13.55 -2.45 27.47
#